data_AF-A0A662VMU0-F1
#
_entry.id   AF-A0A662VMU0-F1
#
_cell.length_a   1.000
_cell.length_b   1.000
_cell.length_c   1.000
_cell.angle_alpha   90.00
_cell.angle_beta   90.00
_cell.angle_gamma   90.00
#
_symmetry.space_group_name_H-M   'P 1'
#
loop_
_entity.id
_entity.type
_entity.pdbx_description
1 polymer ?
#
loop_
_entity_poly.entity_id
_entity_poly.type
_entity_poly.pdbx_seq_one_letter_code
_entity_poly.pdbx_strand_id
1 'polypeptide(L)'
;MKAPSDTTKYLIYAEIIAEGVVERPDVVGAIFGQTEGLLGDELDLRELQKTGRIGRIEVKIESKGGRSYGEIKVPSSLDKIETAILAAALETIERVGPCAAKIRVIKIEDVRATKRKKIVERAKDVLRDLFEEPEIESEKIGDLVRQAARAEEIIEYGEEKLPAGPTVDESDAIIVVEGRADVLNLLKTGIRNVIAVEGTNVPKTIIELSKKKTVTAFLDGDRGG
;
A
#
# COMPACT_ATOMS: atom_id res chain seq x y z
N MET A 1 20.76 6.32 14.26
CA MET A 1 20.13 6.12 12.92
C MET A 1 18.78 6.82 12.92
N LYS A 2 18.58 7.87 12.13
CA LYS A 2 17.29 8.55 12.02
C LYS A 2 16.36 7.69 11.16
N ALA A 3 15.20 7.31 11.69
CA ALA A 3 14.17 6.58 10.96
C ALA A 3 13.79 7.32 9.66
N PRO A 4 13.51 6.61 8.56
CA PRO A 4 12.94 7.25 7.38
C PRO A 4 11.57 7.82 7.75
N SER A 5 11.25 8.99 7.21
CA SER A 5 10.00 9.71 7.48
C SER A 5 8.79 8.77 7.39
N ASP A 6 7.96 8.79 8.44
CA ASP A 6 6.82 7.88 8.68
C ASP A 6 5.72 7.92 7.61
N THR A 7 5.88 8.76 6.59
CA THR A 7 4.93 8.96 5.49
C THR A 7 5.23 8.13 4.24
N THR A 8 6.35 7.39 4.19
CA THR A 8 6.75 6.64 2.98
C THR A 8 5.72 5.53 2.64
N LYS A 9 5.06 5.66 1.49
CA LYS A 9 4.11 4.68 0.94
C LYS A 9 4.83 3.68 0.03
N TYR A 10 5.69 4.19 -0.86
CA TYR A 10 6.39 3.43 -1.87
C TYR A 10 7.89 3.69 -1.82
N LEU A 11 8.68 2.71 -2.23
CA LEU A 11 10.13 2.82 -2.38
C LEU A 11 10.52 2.40 -3.80
N ILE A 12 11.03 3.35 -4.57
CA ILE A 12 11.55 3.09 -5.93
C ILE A 12 12.98 2.59 -5.79
N TYR A 13 13.29 1.46 -6.41
CA TYR A 13 14.64 0.91 -6.53
C TYR A 13 15.09 1.06 -7.97
N ALA A 14 16.20 1.75 -8.17
CA ALA A 14 16.85 1.89 -9.47
C ALA A 14 18.34 1.56 -9.37
N GLU A 15 18.90 1.08 -10.47
CA GLU A 15 20.32 0.85 -10.65
C GLU A 15 20.88 1.90 -11.60
N ILE A 16 22.11 2.33 -11.35
CA ILE A 16 22.84 3.25 -12.21
C ILE A 16 24.17 2.63 -12.65
N ILE A 17 24.47 2.79 -13.94
CA ILE A 17 25.76 2.44 -14.53
C ILE A 17 26.29 3.69 -15.23
N ALA A 18 27.46 4.17 -14.79
CA ALA A 18 28.14 5.31 -15.39
C ALA A 18 29.48 4.89 -16.02
N GLU A 19 29.79 5.44 -17.20
CA GLU A 19 31.01 5.12 -17.95
C GLU A 19 32.29 5.76 -17.38
N GLY A 20 32.19 6.44 -16.24
CA GLY A 20 33.31 7.07 -15.55
C GLY A 20 33.22 6.97 -14.04
N VAL A 21 34.18 7.57 -13.36
CA VAL A 21 34.18 7.73 -11.89
C VAL A 21 33.24 8.88 -11.53
N VAL A 22 32.15 8.57 -10.84
CA VAL A 22 31.17 9.55 -10.36
C VAL A 22 30.96 9.37 -8.87
N GLU A 23 30.70 10.47 -8.18
CA GLU A 23 30.42 10.45 -6.76
C GLU A 23 28.91 10.59 -6.48
N ARG A 24 28.54 10.34 -5.24
CA ARG A 24 27.16 10.50 -4.78
C ARG A 24 26.57 11.90 -5.09
N PRO A 25 27.29 13.02 -4.87
CA PRO A 25 26.77 14.35 -5.19
C PRO A 25 26.42 14.51 -6.68
N ASP A 26 27.19 13.90 -7.59
CA ASP A 26 26.96 13.98 -9.03
C ASP A 26 25.64 13.31 -9.41
N VAL A 27 25.36 12.12 -8.87
CA VAL A 27 24.10 11.40 -9.12
C VAL A 27 22.92 12.16 -8.56
N VAL A 28 23.03 12.68 -7.34
CA VAL A 28 21.94 13.48 -6.75
C VAL A 28 21.70 14.74 -7.57
N GLY A 29 22.77 15.44 -7.98
CA GLY A 29 22.68 16.62 -8.82
C GLY A 29 22.03 16.35 -10.18
N ALA A 30 22.40 15.22 -10.81
CA ALA A 30 21.81 14.81 -12.08
C ALA A 30 20.33 14.45 -11.94
N ILE A 31 19.95 13.73 -10.87
CA ILE A 31 18.55 13.40 -10.58
C ILE A 31 17.73 14.68 -10.47
N PHE A 32 18.11 15.61 -9.59
CA PHE A 32 17.32 16.83 -9.45
C PHE A 32 17.36 17.73 -10.68
N GLY A 33 18.52 17.88 -11.33
CA GLY A 33 18.69 18.82 -12.42
C GLY A 33 18.05 18.37 -13.74
N GLN A 34 18.15 17.09 -14.10
CA GLN A 34 17.61 16.61 -15.38
C GLN A 34 16.12 16.26 -15.32
N THR A 35 15.56 16.05 -14.13
CA THR A 35 14.11 15.89 -13.97
C THR A 35 13.38 17.22 -13.83
N GLU A 36 14.10 18.32 -13.55
CA GLU A 36 13.54 19.66 -13.37
C GLU A 36 12.87 20.11 -14.68
N GLY A 37 11.61 20.55 -14.61
CA GLY A 37 10.84 21.02 -15.77
C GLY A 37 10.26 19.93 -16.70
N LEU A 38 10.53 18.65 -16.47
CA LEU A 38 9.95 17.55 -17.28
C LEU A 38 8.56 17.11 -16.84
N LEU A 39 8.27 17.23 -15.53
CA LEU A 39 7.09 16.60 -14.91
C LEU A 39 6.01 17.61 -14.47
N GLY A 40 6.18 18.89 -14.77
CA GLY A 40 5.34 19.97 -14.24
C GLY A 40 5.60 20.26 -12.76
N ASP A 41 5.11 21.41 -12.28
CA ASP A 41 5.45 21.95 -10.95
C ASP A 41 5.01 21.04 -9.79
N GLU A 42 3.94 20.27 -9.97
CA GLU A 42 3.40 19.37 -8.93
C GLU A 42 4.22 18.09 -8.73
N LEU A 43 5.02 17.70 -9.73
CA LEU A 43 5.87 16.50 -9.70
C LEU A 43 7.37 16.84 -9.72
N ASP A 44 7.72 18.10 -9.52
CA ASP A 44 9.12 18.52 -9.36
C ASP A 44 9.72 17.87 -8.09
N LEU A 45 10.79 17.11 -8.27
CA LEU A 45 11.51 16.45 -7.18
C LEU A 45 11.96 17.39 -6.06
N ARG A 46 12.33 18.64 -6.36
CA ARG A 46 12.75 19.63 -5.34
C ARG A 46 11.57 20.05 -4.48
N GLU A 47 10.45 20.41 -5.10
CA GLU A 47 9.23 20.81 -4.38
C GLU A 47 8.62 19.63 -3.63
N LEU A 48 8.61 18.43 -4.23
CA LEU A 48 8.18 17.20 -3.58
C LEU A 48 9.04 16.85 -2.35
N GLN A 49 10.35 17.09 -2.39
CA GLN A 49 11.22 16.88 -1.24
C GLN A 49 10.99 17.93 -0.14
N LYS A 50 10.76 19.20 -0.53
CA LYS A 50 10.48 20.30 0.39
C LYS A 50 9.13 20.16 1.10
N THR A 51 8.11 19.70 0.38
CA THR A 51 6.77 19.39 0.90
C THR A 51 6.73 18.06 1.67
N GLY A 52 7.80 17.28 1.64
CA GLY A 52 7.91 15.99 2.34
C GLY A 52 7.16 14.84 1.66
N ARG A 53 6.68 15.04 0.42
CA ARG A 53 6.07 14.00 -0.42
C ARG A 53 7.10 13.00 -0.94
N ILE A 54 8.34 13.44 -1.11
CA ILE A 54 9.52 12.62 -1.40
C ILE A 54 10.48 12.71 -0.22
N GLY A 55 11.03 11.58 0.21
CA GLY A 55 12.03 11.54 1.27
C GLY A 55 13.44 11.82 0.75
N ARG A 56 14.44 11.44 1.55
CA ARG A 56 15.84 11.58 1.14
C ARG A 56 16.20 10.50 0.13
N ILE A 57 16.70 10.92 -1.03
CA ILE A 57 17.22 9.99 -2.03
C ILE A 57 18.51 9.37 -1.49
N GLU A 58 18.48 8.05 -1.34
CA GLU A 58 19.65 7.27 -0.94
C GLU A 58 20.36 6.78 -2.19
N VAL A 59 21.64 7.10 -2.28
CA VAL A 59 22.49 6.71 -3.41
C VAL A 59 23.72 6.02 -2.86
N LYS A 60 23.99 4.82 -3.35
CA LYS A 60 25.22 4.05 -3.09
C LYS A 60 25.92 3.86 -4.42
N ILE A 61 27.19 4.23 -4.49
CA ILE A 61 28.00 4.07 -5.70
C ILE A 61 29.32 3.40 -5.32
N GLU A 62 29.74 2.47 -6.16
CA GLU A 62 31.06 1.87 -6.16
C GLU A 62 31.71 2.06 -7.53
N SER A 63 32.97 2.50 -7.55
CA SER A 63 33.74 2.61 -8.78
C SER A 63 34.71 1.44 -8.90
N LYS A 64 34.66 0.72 -10.04
CA LYS A 64 35.56 -0.39 -10.37
C LYS A 64 36.01 -0.28 -11.82
N GLY A 65 37.33 -0.28 -12.04
CA GLY A 65 37.90 -0.31 -13.39
C GLY A 65 37.53 0.89 -14.27
N GLY A 66 37.41 2.08 -13.68
CA GLY A 66 37.07 3.31 -14.40
C GLY A 66 35.58 3.48 -14.73
N ARG A 67 34.72 2.53 -14.35
CA ARG A 67 33.24 2.66 -14.41
C ARG A 67 32.66 2.69 -13.01
N SER A 68 31.49 3.29 -12.86
CA SER A 68 30.78 3.32 -11.59
C SER A 68 29.44 2.62 -11.69
N TYR A 69 29.14 1.86 -10.64
CA TYR A 69 27.89 1.12 -10.48
C TYR A 69 27.25 1.58 -9.19
N GLY A 70 25.94 1.74 -9.18
CA GLY A 70 25.25 2.20 -8.00
C GLY A 70 23.81 1.77 -7.89
N GLU A 71 23.29 1.88 -6.68
CA GLU A 71 21.89 1.70 -6.34
C GLU A 71 21.32 3.03 -5.89
N ILE A 72 20.12 3.35 -6.38
CA ILE A 72 19.34 4.53 -6.03
C ILE A 72 18.05 4.04 -5.38
N LYS A 73 17.73 4.59 -4.22
CA LYS A 73 16.46 4.37 -3.53
C LYS A 73 15.75 5.69 -3.30
N VAL A 74 14.54 5.80 -3.82
CA VAL A 74 13.71 7.01 -3.69
C VAL A 74 12.46 6.67 -2.87
N PRO A 75 12.40 7.10 -1.60
CA PRO A 75 11.20 6.99 -0.79
C PRO A 75 10.15 8.01 -1.24
N SER A 76 8.93 7.55 -1.49
CA SER A 76 7.80 8.33 -1.99
C SER A 76 6.56 8.12 -1.11
N SER A 77 5.86 9.21 -0.79
CA SER A 77 4.50 9.17 -0.21
C SER A 77 3.41 9.50 -1.23
N LEU A 78 3.79 9.60 -2.52
CA LEU A 78 2.89 9.86 -3.64
C LEU A 78 1.96 8.67 -3.91
N ASP A 79 1.01 8.88 -4.80
CA ASP A 79 0.14 7.81 -5.26
C ASP A 79 0.85 6.92 -6.30
N LYS A 80 0.24 5.77 -6.61
CA LYS A 80 0.86 4.74 -7.46
C LYS A 80 1.22 5.27 -8.86
N ILE A 81 0.35 6.09 -9.44
CA ILE A 81 0.53 6.66 -10.77
C ILE A 81 1.66 7.69 -10.76
N GLU A 82 1.61 8.65 -9.83
CA GLU A 82 2.64 9.68 -9.66
C GLU A 82 4.03 9.06 -9.39
N THR A 83 4.08 8.03 -8.54
CA THR A 83 5.33 7.30 -8.24
C THR A 83 5.88 6.59 -9.48
N ALA A 84 5.02 6.06 -10.35
CA ALA A 84 5.44 5.41 -11.59
C ALA A 84 5.97 6.43 -12.61
N ILE A 85 5.33 7.60 -12.72
CA ILE A 85 5.80 8.71 -13.57
C ILE A 85 7.18 9.16 -13.11
N LEU A 86 7.35 9.33 -11.79
CA LEU A 86 8.64 9.70 -11.22
C LEU A 86 9.72 8.66 -11.51
N ALA A 87 9.39 7.37 -11.37
CA ALA A 87 10.31 6.29 -11.69
C ALA A 87 10.73 6.34 -13.17
N ALA A 88 9.80 6.58 -14.09
CA ALA A 88 10.10 6.72 -15.51
C ALA A 88 11.02 7.93 -15.79
N ALA A 89 10.81 9.06 -15.11
CA ALA A 89 11.69 10.23 -15.24
C ALA A 89 13.11 9.98 -14.72
N LEU A 90 13.29 9.08 -13.76
CA LEU A 90 14.64 8.67 -13.36
C LEU A 90 15.37 7.90 -14.48
N GLU A 91 14.65 7.14 -15.31
CA GLU A 91 15.24 6.42 -16.44
C GLU A 91 15.63 7.34 -17.60
N THR A 92 15.06 8.55 -17.70
CA THR A 92 15.41 9.51 -18.76
C THR A 92 16.73 10.23 -18.51
N ILE A 93 17.38 10.00 -17.37
CA ILE A 93 18.66 10.62 -17.03
C ILE A 93 19.77 9.91 -17.79
N GLU A 94 20.36 10.61 -18.76
CA GLU A 94 21.41 10.06 -19.64
C GLU A 94 22.83 10.46 -19.20
N ARG A 95 22.96 11.44 -18.32
CA ARG A 95 24.25 11.98 -17.89
C ARG A 95 24.32 12.20 -16.39
N VAL A 96 25.45 11.82 -15.80
CA VAL A 96 25.77 12.08 -14.39
C VAL A 96 27.14 12.73 -14.30
N GLY A 97 27.19 13.95 -13.76
CA GLY A 97 28.40 14.76 -13.77
C GLY A 97 28.93 14.93 -15.21
N PRO A 98 30.22 14.66 -15.48
CA PRO A 98 30.77 14.74 -16.83
C PRO A 98 30.47 13.50 -17.69
N CYS A 99 30.00 12.39 -17.11
CA CYS A 99 29.95 11.08 -17.76
C CYS A 99 28.57 10.70 -18.27
N ALA A 100 28.53 9.85 -19.30
CA ALA A 100 27.32 9.17 -19.72
C ALA A 100 26.91 8.14 -18.65
N ALA A 101 25.62 8.06 -18.37
CA ALA A 101 25.06 7.14 -17.40
C ALA A 101 23.75 6.55 -17.91
N LYS A 102 23.44 5.34 -17.43
CA LYS A 102 22.17 4.68 -17.68
C LYS A 102 21.55 4.29 -16.37
N ILE A 103 20.33 4.78 -16.13
CA ILE A 103 19.53 4.44 -14.95
C ILE A 103 18.43 3.48 -15.38
N ARG A 104 18.21 2.42 -14.58
CA ARG A 104 17.15 1.45 -14.80
C ARG A 104 16.37 1.23 -13.51
N VAL A 105 15.06 1.39 -13.56
CA VAL A 105 14.18 1.07 -12.45
C VAL A 105 14.01 -0.45 -12.38
N ILE A 106 14.36 -1.01 -11.23
CA ILE A 106 14.29 -2.46 -10.98
C ILE A 106 12.91 -2.85 -10.46
N LYS A 107 12.39 -2.08 -9.50
CA LYS A 107 11.08 -2.30 -8.91
C LYS A 107 10.60 -1.10 -8.09
N ILE A 108 9.30 -1.04 -7.88
CA ILE A 108 8.66 -0.15 -6.90
C ILE A 108 8.04 -1.04 -5.82
N GLU A 109 8.45 -0.86 -4.57
CA GLU A 109 7.96 -1.65 -3.43
C GLU A 109 6.95 -0.84 -2.62
N ASP A 110 5.80 -1.45 -2.29
CA ASP A 110 4.89 -0.92 -1.28
C ASP A 110 5.42 -1.27 0.12
N VAL A 111 5.90 -0.25 0.82
CA VAL A 111 6.54 -0.43 2.12
C VAL A 111 5.53 -0.80 3.20
N ARG A 112 4.25 -0.43 3.04
CA ARG A 112 3.18 -0.74 3.99
C ARG A 112 2.82 -2.21 3.91
N ALA A 113 2.69 -2.76 2.71
CA ALA A 113 2.43 -4.19 2.50
C ALA A 113 3.55 -5.06 3.08
N THR A 114 4.83 -4.68 2.84
CA THR A 114 5.98 -5.40 3.40
C THR A 114 6.05 -5.29 4.93
N LYS A 115 5.80 -4.09 5.50
CA LYS A 115 5.77 -3.90 6.97
C LYS A 115 4.67 -4.73 7.62
N ARG A 116 3.45 -4.76 7.06
CA ARG A 116 2.34 -5.59 7.57
C ARG A 116 2.74 -7.06 7.66
N LYS A 117 3.33 -7.62 6.60
CA LYS A 117 3.82 -9.01 6.61
C LYS A 117 4.87 -9.24 7.70
N LYS A 118 5.85 -8.33 7.85
CA LYS A 118 6.87 -8.42 8.90
C LYS A 118 6.30 -8.33 10.31
N ILE A 119 5.30 -7.48 10.52
CA ILE A 119 4.61 -7.36 11.81
C ILE A 119 3.90 -8.67 12.14
N VAL A 120 3.20 -9.29 11.18
CA VAL A 120 2.52 -10.57 11.38
C VAL A 120 3.51 -11.68 11.71
N GLU A 121 4.61 -11.81 10.97
CA GLU A 121 5.64 -12.82 11.28
C GLU A 121 6.29 -12.58 12.64
N ARG A 122 6.65 -11.32 12.95
CA ARG A 122 7.23 -11.01 14.26
C ARG A 122 6.25 -11.24 15.40
N ALA A 123 4.96 -10.99 15.20
CA ALA A 123 3.94 -11.29 16.19
C ALA A 123 3.87 -12.80 16.48
N LYS A 124 3.94 -13.66 15.45
CA LYS A 124 4.02 -15.12 15.63
C LYS A 124 5.24 -15.54 16.43
N ASP A 125 6.40 -14.96 16.15
CA ASP A 125 7.63 -15.27 16.88
C ASP A 125 7.56 -14.79 18.34
N VAL A 126 7.05 -13.58 18.57
CA VAL A 126 6.83 -13.04 19.93
C VAL A 126 5.89 -13.94 20.74
N LEU A 127 4.83 -14.46 20.11
CA LEU A 127 3.91 -15.40 20.75
C LEU A 127 4.57 -16.74 21.12
N ARG A 128 5.55 -17.19 20.34
CA ARG A 128 6.30 -18.44 20.60
C ARG A 128 7.38 -18.27 21.66
N ASP A 129 8.08 -17.14 21.66
CA ASP A 129 9.29 -16.93 22.46
C ASP A 129 9.01 -16.34 23.85
N LEU A 130 7.96 -15.51 23.99
CA LEU A 130 7.70 -14.74 25.22
C LEU A 130 6.57 -15.31 26.09
N PHE A 131 5.85 -16.32 25.59
CA PHE A 131 4.87 -17.06 26.39
C PHE A 131 5.42 -18.47 26.65
N GLU A 132 6.28 -18.59 27.66
CA GLU A 132 6.56 -19.88 28.30
C GLU A 132 5.39 -20.25 29.22
N GLU A 133 4.30 -20.76 28.67
CA GLU A 133 3.36 -21.58 29.44
C GLU A 133 2.44 -22.38 28.48
N PRO A 134 2.24 -23.68 28.74
CA PRO A 134 1.30 -24.49 28.00
C PRO A 134 -0.13 -24.10 28.38
N GLU A 135 -0.99 -24.00 27.38
CA GLU A 135 -2.46 -23.94 27.50
C GLU A 135 -3.07 -22.66 28.09
N ILE A 136 -2.99 -21.55 27.35
CA ILE A 136 -4.13 -20.61 27.28
C ILE A 136 -4.44 -20.31 25.82
N GLU A 137 -5.41 -21.06 25.30
CA GLU A 137 -6.26 -20.82 24.13
C GLU A 137 -5.61 -20.12 22.91
N SER A 138 -4.93 -20.95 22.12
CA SER A 138 -4.55 -20.72 20.72
C SER A 138 -5.69 -20.32 19.77
N GLU A 139 -6.95 -20.27 20.23
CA GLU A 139 -8.11 -19.84 19.43
C GLU A 139 -8.18 -18.30 19.31
N LYS A 140 -7.96 -17.54 20.38
CA LYS A 140 -8.14 -16.07 20.34
C LYS A 140 -7.04 -15.33 19.57
N ILE A 141 -5.83 -15.87 19.57
CA ILE A 141 -4.67 -15.26 18.90
C ILE A 141 -4.65 -15.62 17.41
N GLY A 142 -5.07 -16.84 17.07
CA GLY A 142 -5.27 -17.26 15.69
C GLY A 142 -6.32 -16.39 14.97
N ASP A 143 -7.41 -16.06 15.67
CA ASP A 143 -8.48 -15.23 15.11
C ASP A 143 -8.08 -13.76 14.93
N LEU A 144 -7.31 -13.17 15.85
CA LEU A 144 -6.81 -11.79 15.69
C LEU A 144 -5.81 -11.66 14.52
N VAL A 145 -4.93 -12.65 14.33
CA VAL A 145 -3.97 -12.67 13.21
C VAL A 145 -4.64 -13.03 11.89
N ARG A 146 -5.64 -13.93 11.88
CA ARG A 146 -6.48 -14.21 10.69
C ARG A 146 -7.35 -13.02 10.33
N GLN A 147 -7.94 -12.31 11.29
CA GLN A 147 -8.74 -11.11 11.03
C GLN A 147 -7.92 -9.97 10.45
N ALA A 148 -6.64 -9.84 10.86
CA ALA A 148 -5.70 -8.88 10.28
C ALA A 148 -5.18 -9.29 8.88
N ALA A 149 -5.08 -10.60 8.61
CA ALA A 149 -4.70 -11.13 7.30
C ALA A 149 -5.86 -11.21 6.29
N ARG A 150 -7.12 -11.26 6.74
CA ARG A 150 -8.35 -11.32 5.93
C ARG A 150 -9.02 -9.95 5.70
N ALA A 151 -8.31 -8.86 5.96
CA ALA A 151 -8.90 -7.52 5.99
C ALA A 151 -9.27 -6.91 4.61
N GLU A 152 -9.20 -7.67 3.51
CA GLU A 152 -9.41 -7.13 2.16
C GLU A 152 -10.35 -7.97 1.27
N GLU A 153 -10.93 -9.08 1.76
CA GLU A 153 -11.75 -9.97 0.92
C GLU A 153 -13.25 -9.91 1.27
N ILE A 154 -14.05 -9.64 0.24
CA ILE A 154 -15.50 -9.90 0.26
C ILE A 154 -15.73 -11.40 0.43
N ILE A 155 -16.72 -11.74 1.24
CA ILE A 155 -17.24 -13.09 1.40
C ILE A 155 -18.62 -13.21 0.73
N GLU A 156 -19.04 -14.44 0.42
CA GLU A 156 -20.42 -14.74 0.03
C GLU A 156 -21.19 -15.20 1.28
N TYR A 157 -22.39 -14.67 1.50
CA TYR A 157 -23.19 -14.91 2.70
C TYR A 157 -24.60 -15.42 2.40
N GLY A 158 -25.03 -16.43 3.15
CA GLY A 158 -26.34 -17.07 3.01
C GLY A 158 -26.48 -18.01 1.81
N GLU A 159 -27.65 -18.62 1.65
CA GLU A 159 -27.97 -19.51 0.52
C GLU A 159 -27.94 -18.76 -0.82
N GLU A 160 -28.22 -17.46 -0.79
CA GLU A 160 -28.27 -16.56 -1.94
C GLU A 160 -26.88 -16.01 -2.31
N LYS A 161 -25.82 -16.37 -1.55
CA LYS A 161 -24.42 -16.00 -1.81
C LYS A 161 -24.19 -14.50 -1.96
N LEU A 162 -24.82 -13.73 -1.08
CA LEU A 162 -24.77 -12.27 -1.12
C LEU A 162 -23.36 -11.75 -0.80
N PRO A 163 -22.85 -10.74 -1.53
CA PRO A 163 -21.59 -10.10 -1.18
C PRO A 163 -21.66 -9.48 0.21
N ALA A 164 -20.73 -9.85 1.09
CA ALA A 164 -20.72 -9.42 2.47
C ALA A 164 -19.31 -9.16 2.97
N GLY A 165 -19.23 -8.37 4.03
CA GLY A 165 -18.05 -8.23 4.84
C GLY A 165 -17.89 -9.41 5.81
N PRO A 166 -16.66 -9.68 6.27
CA PRO A 166 -16.34 -10.89 6.99
C PRO A 166 -16.97 -10.99 8.39
N THR A 167 -17.48 -9.88 8.96
CA THR A 167 -17.99 -9.85 10.33
C THR A 167 -19.51 -9.76 10.41
N VAL A 168 -20.24 -10.00 9.32
CA VAL A 168 -21.72 -9.93 9.27
C VAL A 168 -22.40 -10.90 10.24
N ASP A 169 -21.85 -12.10 10.43
CA ASP A 169 -22.41 -13.09 11.35
C ASP A 169 -22.10 -12.77 12.82
N GLU A 170 -20.88 -12.30 13.09
CA GLU A 170 -20.40 -12.01 14.45
C GLU A 170 -20.97 -10.70 15.03
N SER A 171 -21.35 -9.75 14.18
CA SER A 171 -21.77 -8.42 14.63
C SER A 171 -23.24 -8.36 15.04
N ASP A 172 -23.56 -7.71 16.16
CA ASP A 172 -24.96 -7.49 16.61
C ASP A 172 -25.73 -6.48 15.74
N ALA A 173 -25.01 -5.70 14.95
CA ALA A 173 -25.55 -4.74 13.99
C ALA A 173 -24.92 -4.94 12.61
N ILE A 174 -25.70 -4.72 11.56
CA ILE A 174 -25.28 -4.86 10.16
C ILE A 174 -25.72 -3.66 9.32
N ILE A 175 -24.93 -3.35 8.30
CA ILE A 175 -25.22 -2.32 7.30
C ILE A 175 -25.64 -3.03 6.00
N VAL A 176 -26.81 -2.69 5.47
CA VAL A 176 -27.33 -3.24 4.22
C VAL A 176 -27.14 -2.21 3.11
N VAL A 177 -26.50 -2.61 2.02
CA VAL A 177 -26.20 -1.78 0.85
C VAL A 177 -26.76 -2.41 -0.43
N GLU A 178 -26.82 -1.64 -1.51
CA GLU A 178 -27.39 -2.10 -2.78
C GLU A 178 -26.48 -3.12 -3.48
N GLY A 179 -25.21 -2.78 -3.65
CA GLY A 179 -24.31 -3.52 -4.53
C GLY A 179 -23.00 -3.96 -3.89
N ARG A 180 -22.34 -4.89 -4.56
CA ARG A 180 -20.99 -5.34 -4.25
C ARG A 180 -19.95 -4.20 -4.18
N ALA A 181 -20.13 -3.17 -5.00
CA ALA A 181 -19.22 -2.03 -5.03
C ALA A 181 -19.23 -1.27 -3.69
N ASP A 182 -20.40 -1.13 -3.07
CA ASP A 182 -20.58 -0.45 -1.79
C ASP A 182 -19.98 -1.27 -0.65
N VAL A 183 -20.15 -2.60 -0.70
CA VAL A 183 -19.48 -3.53 0.21
C VAL A 183 -17.96 -3.35 0.12
N LEU A 184 -17.39 -3.32 -1.08
CA LEU A 184 -15.93 -3.10 -1.25
C LEU A 184 -15.48 -1.75 -0.71
N ASN A 185 -16.26 -0.69 -0.96
CA ASN A 185 -15.91 0.65 -0.50
C ASN A 185 -15.94 0.76 1.02
N LEU A 186 -16.95 0.18 1.66
CA LEU A 186 -17.07 0.15 3.12
C LEU A 186 -15.98 -0.73 3.75
N LEU A 187 -15.62 -1.85 3.12
CA LEU A 187 -14.50 -2.68 3.59
C LEU A 187 -13.17 -1.92 3.55
N LYS A 188 -12.92 -1.12 2.50
CA LYS A 188 -11.71 -0.27 2.39
C LYS A 188 -11.63 0.80 3.48
N THR A 189 -12.76 1.27 3.99
CA THR A 189 -12.82 2.26 5.09
C THR A 189 -12.80 1.62 6.48
N GLY A 190 -12.76 0.28 6.56
CA GLY A 190 -12.68 -0.48 7.80
C GLY A 190 -14.03 -0.91 8.38
N ILE A 191 -15.13 -0.68 7.65
CA ILE A 191 -16.48 -1.14 8.02
C ILE A 191 -16.66 -2.56 7.49
N ARG A 192 -16.79 -3.54 8.40
CA ARG A 192 -16.71 -4.98 8.07
C ARG A 192 -18.02 -5.75 8.22
N ASN A 193 -19.03 -5.13 8.82
CA ASN A 193 -20.36 -5.68 9.09
C ASN A 193 -21.39 -5.25 8.03
N VAL A 194 -20.99 -5.30 6.76
CA VAL A 194 -21.80 -4.84 5.62
C VAL A 194 -22.27 -6.02 4.76
N ILE A 195 -23.49 -5.99 4.23
CA ILE A 195 -24.03 -6.99 3.29
C ILE A 195 -24.79 -6.31 2.14
N ALA A 196 -24.59 -6.80 0.91
CA ALA A 196 -25.31 -6.33 -0.27
C ALA A 196 -26.60 -7.13 -0.48
N VAL A 197 -27.65 -6.43 -0.93
CA VAL A 197 -28.94 -7.03 -1.32
C VAL A 197 -28.83 -7.69 -2.71
N GLU A 198 -28.06 -7.10 -3.62
CA GLU A 198 -27.94 -7.48 -5.04
C GLU A 198 -29.29 -7.78 -5.73
N GLY A 199 -29.84 -6.76 -6.39
CA GLY A 199 -31.06 -6.87 -7.19
C GLY A 199 -32.21 -6.05 -6.63
N THR A 200 -33.42 -6.31 -7.11
CA THR A 200 -34.61 -5.47 -6.84
C THR A 200 -35.48 -5.97 -5.68
N ASN A 201 -35.29 -7.21 -5.22
CA ASN A 201 -36.07 -7.81 -4.13
C ASN A 201 -35.17 -8.13 -2.96
N VAL A 202 -35.69 -7.99 -1.73
CA VAL A 202 -34.93 -8.30 -0.51
C VAL A 202 -34.78 -9.84 -0.35
N PRO A 203 -33.55 -10.37 -0.38
CA PRO A 203 -33.24 -11.79 -0.18
C PRO A 203 -33.75 -12.33 1.16
N LYS A 204 -34.11 -13.62 1.21
CA LYS A 204 -34.54 -14.27 2.47
C LYS A 204 -33.46 -14.22 3.54
N THR A 205 -32.19 -14.29 3.13
CA THR A 205 -31.03 -14.17 4.01
C THR A 205 -31.05 -12.86 4.80
N ILE A 206 -31.38 -11.73 4.15
CA ILE A 206 -31.46 -10.42 4.79
C ILE A 206 -32.69 -10.31 5.69
N ILE A 207 -33.81 -10.90 5.28
CA ILE A 207 -35.04 -10.96 6.09
C ILE A 207 -34.79 -11.70 7.41
N GLU A 208 -34.04 -12.79 7.40
CA GLU A 208 -33.73 -13.53 8.62
C GLU A 208 -32.70 -12.81 9.50
N LEU A 209 -31.73 -12.12 8.90
CA LEU A 209 -30.78 -11.29 9.64
C LEU A 209 -31.46 -10.11 10.32
N SER A 210 -32.42 -9.45 9.65
CA SER A 210 -33.10 -8.27 10.19
C SER A 210 -33.97 -8.55 11.41
N LYS A 211 -34.39 -9.80 11.60
CA LYS A 211 -35.11 -10.25 12.82
C LYS A 211 -34.18 -10.45 14.01
N LYS A 212 -32.89 -10.68 13.77
CA LYS A 212 -31.91 -11.09 14.79
C LYS A 212 -30.93 -9.99 15.16
N LYS A 213 -30.71 -9.02 14.27
CA LYS A 213 -29.66 -8.00 14.36
C LYS A 213 -30.24 -6.61 14.10
N THR A 214 -29.55 -5.58 14.59
CA THR A 214 -29.90 -4.19 14.27
C THR A 214 -29.47 -3.89 12.84
N VAL A 215 -30.38 -3.41 11.99
CA VAL A 215 -30.11 -3.16 10.57
C VAL A 215 -30.11 -1.67 10.26
N THR A 216 -29.05 -1.19 9.62
CA THR A 216 -28.99 0.14 9.00
C THR A 216 -28.99 -0.01 7.48
N ALA A 217 -30.03 0.50 6.83
CA ALA A 217 -30.04 0.61 5.37
C ALA A 217 -29.20 1.82 4.95
N PHE A 218 -28.22 1.59 4.09
CA PHE A 218 -27.32 2.60 3.55
C PHE A 218 -27.39 2.53 2.03
N LEU A 219 -28.35 3.27 1.48
CA LEU A 219 -28.76 3.23 0.09
C LEU A 219 -28.36 4.53 -0.62
N ASP A 220 -28.36 4.51 -1.95
CA ASP A 220 -28.08 5.69 -2.74
C ASP A 220 -29.20 6.72 -2.59
N GLY A 221 -28.82 8.00 -2.58
CA GLY A 221 -29.76 9.12 -2.39
C GLY A 221 -30.59 9.46 -3.64
N ASP A 222 -30.90 8.48 -4.47
CA ASP A 222 -31.64 8.65 -5.71
C ASP A 222 -33.07 8.06 -5.64
N ARG A 223 -33.75 7.91 -6.77
CA ARG A 223 -35.13 7.40 -6.82
C ARG A 223 -35.21 5.87 -6.73
N GLY A 224 -34.08 5.18 -6.93
CA GLY A 224 -33.95 3.73 -6.90
C GLY A 224 -33.71 3.18 -5.49
N GLY A 225 -32.94 3.91 -4.67
CA GLY A 225 -32.78 3.66 -3.23
C GLY A 225 -34.04 3.98 -2.41
#